data_AF-A0A1Q6V168-F1
#
_entry.id   AF-A0A1Q6V168-F1
#
_cell.length_a   1.000
_cell.length_b   1.000
_cell.length_c   1.000
_cell.angle_alpha   90.00
_cell.angle_beta   90.00
_cell.angle_gamma   90.00
#
_symmetry.space_group_name_H-M   'P 1'
#
loop_
_entity.id
_entity.type
_entity.pdbx_description
1 polymer ?
#
loop_
_entity_poly.entity_id
_entity_poly.type
_entity_poly.pdbx_seq_one_letter_code
_entity_poly.pdbx_strand_id
1 'polypeptide(L)' 'MKFLHVMIRVKDIDKSLKFYQELFDMNLVNEMELEDSKLYFLSDEDGQTQIELTYNFDTPENGCIFNKKYGEIWRKNEEI' A
#
# COMPACT_ATOMS: atom_id res chain seq x y z
N MET A 1 -12.79 15.78 10.91
CA MET A 1 -12.44 14.34 10.90
C MET A 1 -11.11 14.23 10.18
N LYS A 2 -10.08 13.63 10.78
CA LYS A 2 -8.85 13.28 10.06
C LYS A 2 -9.06 11.88 9.48
N PHE A 3 -8.91 11.72 8.17
CA PHE A 3 -8.86 10.39 7.58
C PHE A 3 -7.63 9.69 8.15
N LEU A 4 -7.80 8.46 8.64
CA LEU A 4 -6.76 7.82 9.45
C LEU A 4 -5.51 7.62 8.58
N HIS A 5 -5.60 6.86 7.49
CA HIS A 5 -4.62 6.70 6.40
C HIS A 5 -5.30 5.75 5.40
N VAL A 6 -5.00 5.83 4.10
CA VAL A 6 -5.49 4.83 3.13
C VAL A 6 -4.35 3.93 2.71
N MET A 7 -4.49 2.62 2.92
CA MET A 7 -3.52 1.61 2.50
C MET A 7 -3.89 1.00 1.15
N ILE A 8 -2.96 1.05 0.20
CA ILE A 8 -3.14 0.58 -1.16
C ILE A 8 -1.97 -0.33 -1.52
N ARG A 9 -2.26 -1.58 -1.88
CA ARG A 9 -1.25 -2.50 -2.40
C ARG A 9 -1.03 -2.26 -3.90
N VAL A 10 0.23 -2.10 -4.30
CA VAL A 10 0.62 -1.76 -5.67
C VAL A 10 1.56 -2.82 -6.25
N LYS A 11 1.46 -3.03 -7.57
CA LYS A 11 2.33 -3.98 -8.31
C LYS A 11 3.58 -3.31 -8.88
N ASP A 12 3.50 -2.03 -9.19
CA ASP A 12 4.60 -1.24 -9.77
C ASP A 12 4.70 0.06 -8.97
N ILE A 13 5.71 0.12 -8.11
CA ILE A 13 5.87 1.24 -7.19
C ILE A 13 6.26 2.52 -7.93
N ASP A 14 7.13 2.45 -8.94
CA ASP A 14 7.60 3.62 -9.68
C ASP A 14 6.46 4.32 -10.41
N LYS A 15 5.58 3.55 -11.06
CA LYS A 15 4.39 4.11 -11.71
C LYS A 15 3.42 4.71 -10.70
N SER A 16 3.25 4.04 -9.56
CA SER A 16 2.33 4.49 -8.52
C SER A 16 2.82 5.78 -7.88
N LEU A 17 4.09 5.87 -7.49
CA LEU A 17 4.70 7.08 -6.94
C LEU A 17 4.56 8.25 -7.91
N LYS A 18 4.89 8.04 -9.19
CA LYS A 18 4.74 9.08 -10.21
C LYS A 18 3.30 9.55 -10.35
N PHE A 19 2.32 8.64 -10.33
CA PHE A 19 0.91 8.99 -10.41
C PHE A 19 0.47 9.88 -9.23
N TYR A 20 0.83 9.51 -8.00
CA TYR A 20 0.45 10.30 -6.82
C TYR A 20 1.23 11.62 -6.69
N GLN A 21 2.50 11.64 -7.09
CA GLN A 21 3.32 12.86 -7.11
C GLN A 21 2.85 13.84 -8.19
N GLU A 22 2.63 13.39 -9.42
CA GLU A 22 2.35 14.32 -10.53
C GLU A 22 0.88 14.75 -10.61
N LEU A 23 -0.07 13.88 -10.26
CA LEU A 23 -1.50 14.19 -10.42
C LEU A 23 -2.14 14.73 -9.14
N PHE A 24 -1.64 14.32 -7.98
CA PHE A 24 -2.19 14.70 -6.68
C PHE A 24 -1.25 15.57 -5.85
N ASP A 25 -0.10 15.94 -6.42
CA ASP A 25 0.93 16.78 -5.77
C ASP A 25 1.34 16.26 -4.39
N MET A 26 1.35 14.93 -4.25
CA MET A 26 1.70 14.27 -2.99
C MET A 26 3.19 14.01 -2.91
N ASN A 27 3.78 14.26 -1.75
CA ASN A 27 5.20 14.07 -1.51
C ASN A 27 5.45 12.80 -0.72
N LEU A 28 6.55 12.10 -1.04
CA LEU A 28 6.99 10.95 -0.26
C LEU A 28 7.55 11.44 1.07
N VAL A 29 6.91 11.05 2.17
CA VAL A 29 7.25 11.49 3.52
C VAL A 29 8.11 10.44 4.24
N ASN A 30 7.85 9.16 3.99
CA ASN A 30 8.58 8.08 4.63
C ASN A 30 8.57 6.81 3.79
N GLU A 31 9.57 5.96 4.02
CA GLU A 31 9.68 4.62 3.46
C GLU A 31 10.04 3.64 4.58
N MET A 32 9.40 2.48 4.59
CA MET A 32 9.72 1.41 5.53
C MET A 32 9.90 0.11 4.76
N GLU A 33 11.05 -0.52 4.96
CA GLU A 33 11.35 -1.83 4.39
C GLU A 33 11.08 -2.92 5.42
N LEU A 34 10.33 -3.93 5.01
CA LEU A 34 10.03 -5.16 5.75
C LEU A 34 10.68 -6.35 5.03
N GLU A 35 10.65 -7.52 5.65
CA GLU A 35 11.27 -8.73 5.09
C GLU A 35 10.65 -9.18 3.76
N ASP A 36 9.35 -8.92 3.55
CA ASP A 36 8.56 -9.39 2.41
C ASP A 36 7.99 -8.27 1.52
N SER A 37 8.10 -7.02 1.99
CA SER A 37 7.42 -5.88 1.38
C SER A 37 8.09 -4.56 1.73
N LYS A 38 7.77 -3.52 0.95
CA LYS A 38 8.19 -2.16 1.20
C LYS A 38 6.99 -1.22 1.20
N LEU A 39 6.92 -0.37 2.20
CA LEU A 39 5.88 0.60 2.46
C LEU A 39 6.37 2.00 2.09
N TYR A 40 5.53 2.76 1.40
CA TYR A 40 5.80 4.13 0.99
C TYR A 40 4.66 5.02 1.48
N PHE A 41 4.99 6.02 2.28
CA PHE A 41 4.03 6.94 2.86
C PHE A 41 4.06 8.25 2.12
N LEU A 42 2.97 8.60 1.44
CA LEU A 42 2.79 9.87 0.76
C LEU A 42 1.86 10.78 1.55
N SER A 43 2.11 12.08 1.47
CA SER A 43 1.26 13.10 2.06
C SER A 43 1.10 14.31 1.14
N ASP A 44 -0.03 14.99 1.27
CA ASP A 44 -0.18 16.35 0.76
C ASP A 44 0.68 17.35 1.55
N GLU A 45 0.87 18.56 1.02
CA GLU A 45 1.66 19.64 1.65
C GLU A 45 1.14 19.99 3.06
N ASP A 46 -0.16 19.91 3.28
CA ASP A 46 -0.80 20.23 4.55
C ASP A 46 -0.70 19.11 5.60
N GLY A 47 -0.17 17.93 5.23
CA GLY A 47 -0.05 16.79 6.15
C GLY A 47 -1.39 16.16 6.54
N GLN A 48 -2.47 16.50 5.85
CA GLN A 48 -3.84 16.12 6.21
C GLN A 48 -4.25 14.80 5.59
N THR A 49 -3.75 14.50 4.40
CA THR A 49 -4.08 13.29 3.66
C THR A 49 -2.85 12.41 3.57
N GLN A 50 -2.89 11.23 4.21
CA GLN A 50 -1.80 10.25 4.16
C GLN A 50 -2.23 9.00 3.41
N ILE A 51 -1.43 8.61 2.42
CA ILE A 51 -1.57 7.36 1.66
C ILE A 51 -0.37 6.47 1.95
N GLU A 52 -0.64 5.21 2.27
CA GLU A 52 0.35 4.16 2.42
C GLU A 52 0.29 3.25 1.20
N LEU A 53 1.36 3.19 0.41
CA LEU A 53 1.52 2.23 -0.67
C LEU A 53 2.35 1.04 -0.20
N THR A 54 1.82 -0.16 -0.37
CA THR A 54 2.54 -1.40 -0.05
C THR A 54 2.94 -2.10 -1.33
N TYR A 55 4.25 -2.28 -1.52
CA TYR A 55 4.83 -3.08 -2.60
C TYR A 55 5.36 -4.39 -2.03
N ASN A 56 4.86 -5.53 -2.50
CA ASN A 56 5.34 -6.84 -2.07
C ASN A 56 6.45 -7.33 -3.02
N PHE A 57 7.56 -7.84 -2.49
CA PHE A 57 8.68 -8.31 -3.31
C PHE A 57 8.33 -9.60 -4.08
N ASP A 58 7.58 -10.51 -3.45
CA ASP A 58 7.02 -11.69 -4.10
C ASP A 58 5.60 -11.43 -4.57
N THR A 59 5.47 -10.91 -5.78
CA THR A 59 4.18 -10.83 -6.47
C THR A 59 4.09 -12.00 -7.47
N PRO A 60 3.25 -13.04 -7.25
CA PRO A 60 3.09 -14.09 -8.23
C PRO A 60 2.66 -13.49 -9.58
N GLU A 61 3.16 -14.05 -10.69
CA GLU A 61 2.98 -13.56 -12.07
C GLU A 61 1.50 -13.29 -12.43
N ASN A 62 0.59 -14.01 -11.76
CA ASN A 62 -0.86 -13.98 -11.93
C ASN A 62 -1.57 -12.86 -11.13
N GLY A 63 -0.82 -12.02 -10.41
CA GLY A 63 -1.37 -11.03 -9.49
C GLY A 63 -2.00 -11.66 -8.24
N CYS A 64 -2.21 -10.86 -7.20
CA CYS A 64 -3.03 -11.28 -6.08
C CYS A 64 -4.42 -11.66 -6.60
N ILE A 65 -4.84 -12.89 -6.33
CA ILE A 65 -6.24 -13.29 -6.49
C ILE A 65 -7.05 -12.29 -5.68
N PHE A 66 -7.89 -11.49 -6.34
CA PHE A 66 -8.83 -10.56 -5.70
C PHE A 66 -9.87 -11.38 -4.92
N ASN A 67 -9.46 -11.98 -3.81
CA ASN A 67 -10.37 -12.49 -2.82
C ASN A 67 -10.92 -11.26 -2.11
N LYS A 68 -12.14 -10.94 -2.53
CA LYS A 68 -13.00 -9.87 -2.03
C LYS A 68 -13.09 -9.91 -0.50
N LYS A 69 -12.20 -9.20 0.20
CA LYS A 69 -12.53 -8.58 1.50
C LYS A 69 -11.38 -7.71 2.02
N TYR A 70 -11.70 -6.43 2.14
CA TYR A 70 -11.12 -5.56 3.15
C TYR A 70 -11.17 -6.27 4.52
N GLY A 71 -10.05 -6.24 5.22
CA GLY A 71 -9.98 -6.45 6.66
C GLY A 71 -10.16 -7.90 7.14
N GLU A 72 -9.24 -8.28 8.02
CA GLU A 72 -9.44 -9.22 9.12
C GLU A 72 -9.13 -10.72 8.91
N ILE A 73 -8.09 -11.12 9.67
CA ILE A 73 -7.89 -12.38 10.43
C ILE A 73 -7.58 -13.65 9.61
N TRP A 74 -6.32 -14.05 9.64
CA TRP A 74 -5.90 -15.43 9.32
C TRP A 74 -6.31 -16.36 10.46
N ARG A 75 -7.23 -17.28 10.20
CA ARG A 75 -7.47 -18.44 11.07
C ARG A 75 -6.70 -19.62 10.47
N LYS A 76 -5.81 -20.23 11.27
CA LYS A 76 -5.10 -21.45 10.91
C LYS A 76 -6.16 -22.56 10.74
N ASN A 77 -6.28 -23.12 9.54
CA ASN A 77 -7.05 -24.34 9.34
C ASN A 77 -6.36 -25.45 10.13
N GLU A 78 -7.07 -26.01 11.11
CA GLU A 78 -6.76 -27.34 11.62
C GLU A 78 -7.16 -28.36 10.56
N GLU A 79 -6.28 -29.34 10.41
CA GLU A 79 -6.24 -30.37 9.39
C GLU A 79 -7.53 -31.23 9.38
N ILE A 80 -7.88 -31.74 8.19
CA ILE A 80 -8.89 -32.80 7.98
C ILE A 80 -8.26 -34.14 8.33
#